data_AF-A0AAX2AG29-F1
#
_entry.id   AF-A0AAX2AG29-F1
#
_cell.length_a   1.000
_cell.length_b   1.000
_cell.length_c   1.000
_cell.angle_alpha   90.00
_cell.angle_beta   90.00
_cell.angle_gamma   90.00
#
_symmetry.space_group_name_H-M   'P 1'
#
loop_
_entity.id
_entity.type
_entity.pdbx_description
1 polymer ?
#
loop_
_entity_poly.entity_id
_entity_poly.type
_entity_poly.pdbx_seq_one_letter_code
_entity_poly.pdbx_strand_id
1 'polypeptide(L)'
;MRKYIFFVFIIFFNIYAKELKNNEYITTSNEFIFASSQYKLGNYISAYEKFNKLFLKYSDNVDINFYLGMSALKLKLYDDASAAFERVLIKKPDFHRARLEYARVLLILGFKEEAKKEFLEVLKYPIPQNVRKNIQEYIKLAQNNKELNSTFITLGFGFLYDSNINSGVIQDTFNLPGFNNLEVNMDKAKSSLSYTSLFQINHLHSISKDLPFTLKHSGTFFYKNQVEDDKYNFTYFSYRPTLFYNDNKTNSEYSLEFGFDKILTGDKADFDTYLITPKYKKLINKDTIFSIYSSFQEFHYKHKIDREKNYSKKLIGANIKYKDFTYEYIIDKDHKDLGQRSDIDKNSYTHLFYYSYDIQSTLVLNLKFQHKQIEYKEKDLFFNNVRKDYNNQFYIGLTKIIDKKDFLTLSYTKTKNNSNQEAYEYKRDAVYLNYIWRFRL
;
A
#
# COMPACT_ATOMS: atom_id res chain seq x y z
N MET A 1 43.44 -9.79 4.64
CA MET A 1 42.42 -10.82 4.94
C MET A 1 41.12 -10.45 4.24
N ARG A 2 40.76 -11.23 3.21
CA ARG A 2 39.50 -11.15 2.46
C ARG A 2 38.35 -11.66 3.33
N LYS A 3 37.20 -10.97 3.32
CA LYS A 3 35.88 -11.61 3.44
C LYS A 3 34.90 -10.93 2.47
N TYR A 4 34.58 -11.68 1.43
CA TYR A 4 33.52 -11.43 0.45
C TYR A 4 32.17 -11.89 1.04
N ILE A 5 31.10 -11.12 0.83
CA ILE A 5 29.73 -11.66 0.78
C ILE A 5 29.02 -11.00 -0.41
N PHE A 6 29.01 -11.77 -1.49
CA PHE A 6 28.10 -11.85 -2.64
C PHE A 6 26.99 -10.80 -2.80
N PHE A 7 27.19 -9.92 -3.80
CA PHE A 7 26.14 -9.36 -4.64
C PHE A 7 25.94 -10.29 -5.85
N VAL A 8 24.74 -10.83 -6.06
CA VAL A 8 24.39 -11.51 -7.31
C VAL A 8 23.54 -10.55 -8.14
N PHE A 9 24.22 -9.76 -8.97
CA PHE A 9 23.64 -9.13 -10.16
C PHE A 9 23.72 -10.16 -11.29
N ILE A 10 22.58 -10.63 -11.80
CA ILE A 10 22.55 -11.32 -13.10
C ILE A 10 22.05 -10.32 -14.12
N ILE A 11 23.01 -9.73 -14.82
CA ILE A 11 22.86 -8.98 -16.06
C ILE A 11 22.84 -10.03 -17.18
N PHE A 12 21.72 -10.16 -17.90
CA PHE A 12 21.73 -10.74 -19.24
C PHE A 12 21.64 -9.61 -20.26
N PHE A 13 22.81 -9.09 -20.64
CA PHE A 13 23.02 -8.47 -21.93
C PHE A 13 23.38 -9.59 -22.89
N ASN A 14 22.49 -9.93 -23.82
CA ASN A 14 22.90 -10.60 -25.05
C ASN A 14 22.68 -9.63 -26.21
N ILE A 15 23.82 -9.26 -26.76
CA ILE A 15 24.04 -8.55 -28.00
C ILE A 15 23.45 -9.40 -29.13
N TYR A 16 22.50 -8.85 -29.88
CA TYR A 16 22.30 -9.28 -31.27
C TYR A 16 22.72 -8.11 -32.16
N ALA A 17 23.85 -8.34 -32.83
CA ALA A 17 24.36 -7.50 -33.89
C ALA A 17 23.29 -7.39 -34.99
N LYS A 18 22.92 -6.16 -35.29
CA LYS A 18 21.93 -5.80 -36.30
C LYS A 18 22.65 -5.67 -37.65
N GLU A 19 22.36 -6.58 -38.57
CA GLU A 19 22.69 -6.37 -39.98
C GLU A 19 22.00 -5.09 -40.46
N LEU A 20 22.81 -4.13 -40.93
CA LEU A 20 22.37 -2.94 -41.65
C LEU A 20 21.79 -3.37 -43.01
N LYS A 21 20.52 -3.80 -43.04
CA LYS A 21 19.74 -3.87 -44.28
C LYS A 21 19.14 -2.50 -44.56
N ASN A 22 19.47 -1.96 -45.73
CA ASN A 22 19.10 -0.65 -46.28
C ASN A 22 17.69 -0.18 -45.86
N ASN A 23 17.65 0.79 -44.92
CA ASN A 23 16.43 1.39 -44.40
C ASN A 23 15.65 2.22 -45.44
N GLU A 24 16.25 2.58 -46.57
CA GLU A 24 15.62 3.47 -47.57
C GLU A 24 14.57 2.79 -48.47
N TYR A 25 14.54 1.45 -48.59
CA TYR A 25 13.59 0.75 -49.47
C TYR A 25 12.42 0.07 -48.74
N ILE A 26 12.44 0.03 -47.40
CA ILE A 26 11.40 -0.71 -46.65
C ILE A 26 10.04 -0.01 -46.70
N THR A 27 9.99 1.31 -46.76
CA THR A 27 8.75 2.10 -46.79
C THR A 27 7.96 1.92 -48.09
N THR A 28 8.64 1.50 -49.18
CA THR A 28 8.02 1.12 -50.46
C THR A 28 7.72 -0.37 -50.57
N SER A 29 8.03 -1.18 -49.54
CA SER A 29 7.77 -2.62 -49.58
C SER A 29 6.28 -2.94 -49.46
N ASN A 30 5.86 -4.07 -50.03
CA ASN A 30 4.50 -4.58 -49.87
C ASN A 30 4.11 -4.78 -48.40
N GLU A 31 5.06 -5.17 -47.54
CA GLU A 31 4.82 -5.34 -46.10
C GLU A 31 4.47 -3.99 -45.42
N PHE A 32 5.24 -2.94 -45.69
CA PHE A 32 5.00 -1.61 -45.13
C PHE A 32 3.74 -0.96 -45.70
N ILE A 33 3.52 -1.05 -47.02
CA ILE A 33 2.33 -0.53 -47.68
C ILE A 33 1.08 -1.23 -47.12
N PHE A 34 1.13 -2.55 -46.94
CA PHE A 34 0.04 -3.29 -46.33
C PHE A 34 -0.21 -2.82 -44.88
N ALA A 35 0.82 -2.75 -44.04
CA ALA A 35 0.67 -2.31 -42.64
C ALA A 35 0.09 -0.89 -42.53
N SER A 36 0.59 0.02 -43.37
CA SER A 36 0.10 1.40 -43.47
C SER A 36 -1.36 1.46 -43.96
N SER A 37 -1.74 0.57 -44.88
CA SER A 37 -3.11 0.49 -45.39
C SER A 37 -4.08 -0.01 -44.30
N GLN A 38 -3.68 -1.00 -43.50
CA GLN A 38 -4.46 -1.44 -42.34
C GLN A 38 -4.67 -0.30 -41.33
N TYR A 39 -3.63 0.49 -41.06
CA TYR A 39 -3.75 1.66 -40.19
C TYR A 39 -4.75 2.68 -40.77
N LYS A 40 -4.65 3.00 -42.07
CA LYS A 40 -5.56 3.93 -42.75
C LYS A 40 -7.02 3.44 -42.77
N LEU A 41 -7.23 2.13 -42.88
CA LEU A 41 -8.55 1.50 -42.82
C LEU A 41 -9.11 1.39 -41.38
N GLY A 42 -8.36 1.81 -40.36
CA GLY A 42 -8.78 1.74 -38.96
C GLY A 42 -8.61 0.36 -38.32
N ASN A 43 -8.01 -0.60 -39.00
CA ASN A 43 -7.69 -1.91 -38.44
C ASN A 43 -6.39 -1.83 -37.62
N TYR A 44 -6.48 -1.17 -36.45
CA TYR A 44 -5.31 -0.85 -35.64
C TYR A 44 -4.61 -2.07 -35.04
N ILE A 45 -5.34 -3.17 -34.78
CA ILE A 45 -4.77 -4.44 -34.30
C ILE A 45 -3.83 -5.01 -35.36
N SER A 46 -4.35 -5.20 -36.59
CA SER A 46 -3.56 -5.71 -37.72
C SER A 46 -2.39 -4.79 -38.08
N ALA A 47 -2.60 -3.47 -38.03
CA ALA A 47 -1.54 -2.50 -38.24
C ALA A 47 -0.43 -2.65 -37.19
N TYR A 48 -0.78 -2.69 -35.89
CA TYR A 48 0.18 -2.83 -34.81
C TYR A 48 1.00 -4.12 -34.93
N GLU A 49 0.36 -5.27 -35.15
CA GLU A 49 1.05 -6.55 -35.31
C GLU A 49 2.05 -6.54 -36.48
N LYS A 50 1.65 -5.95 -37.61
CA LYS A 50 2.51 -5.88 -38.80
C LYS A 50 3.65 -4.88 -38.65
N PHE A 51 3.40 -3.71 -38.06
CA PHE A 51 4.46 -2.78 -37.73
C PHE A 51 5.41 -3.32 -36.66
N ASN A 52 4.92 -4.12 -35.71
CA ASN A 52 5.78 -4.78 -34.74
C ASN A 52 6.70 -5.82 -35.41
N LYS A 53 6.16 -6.63 -36.35
CA LYS A 53 6.98 -7.56 -37.16
C LYS A 53 8.04 -6.84 -37.99
N LEU A 54 7.69 -5.70 -38.59
CA LEU A 54 8.64 -4.85 -39.32
C LEU A 54 9.69 -4.26 -38.38
N PHE A 55 9.29 -3.82 -37.19
CA PHE A 55 10.17 -3.27 -36.17
C PHE A 55 11.23 -4.29 -35.71
N LEU A 56 10.88 -5.58 -35.56
CA LEU A 56 11.84 -6.62 -35.20
C LEU A 56 13.00 -6.75 -36.21
N LYS A 57 12.76 -6.42 -37.48
CA LYS A 57 13.77 -6.43 -38.55
C LYS A 57 14.48 -5.08 -38.68
N TYR A 58 13.73 -3.99 -38.55
CA TYR A 58 14.18 -2.62 -38.85
C TYR A 58 13.96 -1.69 -37.65
N SER A 59 14.54 -2.04 -36.50
CA SER A 59 14.21 -1.41 -35.21
C SER A 59 14.54 0.09 -35.08
N ASP A 60 15.33 0.64 -36.00
CA ASP A 60 15.76 2.04 -36.03
C ASP A 60 15.07 2.85 -37.14
N ASN A 61 14.21 2.21 -37.94
CA ASN A 61 13.50 2.89 -39.00
C ASN A 61 12.44 3.84 -38.41
N VAL A 62 12.50 5.10 -38.81
CA VAL A 62 11.68 6.18 -38.25
C VAL A 62 10.19 5.97 -38.56
N ASP A 63 9.84 5.62 -39.80
CA ASP A 63 8.45 5.49 -40.21
C ASP A 63 7.78 4.26 -39.59
N ILE A 64 8.50 3.13 -39.52
CA ILE A 64 8.01 1.92 -38.84
C ILE A 64 7.71 2.22 -37.37
N ASN A 65 8.64 2.88 -36.66
CA ASN A 65 8.43 3.24 -35.26
C ASN A 65 7.30 4.27 -35.07
N PHE A 66 7.18 5.24 -35.97
CA PHE A 66 6.10 6.22 -35.92
C PHE A 66 4.73 5.55 -36.07
N TYR A 67 4.54 4.70 -37.08
CA TYR A 67 3.25 4.01 -37.26
C TYR A 67 2.99 2.92 -36.22
N LEU A 68 4.03 2.28 -35.68
CA LEU A 68 3.91 1.41 -34.52
C LEU A 68 3.35 2.19 -33.32
N GLY A 69 3.92 3.36 -33.01
CA GLY A 69 3.46 4.23 -31.92
C GLY A 69 2.03 4.75 -32.14
N MET A 70 1.70 5.16 -33.37
CA MET A 70 0.34 5.59 -33.73
C MET A 70 -0.67 4.45 -33.57
N SER A 71 -0.33 3.22 -33.99
CA SER A 71 -1.20 2.05 -33.85
C SER A 71 -1.39 1.69 -32.38
N ALA A 72 -0.31 1.68 -31.60
CA ALA A 72 -0.34 1.43 -30.16
C ALA A 72 -1.23 2.46 -29.42
N LEU A 73 -1.09 3.74 -29.76
CA LEU A 73 -1.91 4.81 -29.21
C LEU A 73 -3.41 4.59 -29.48
N LYS A 74 -3.78 4.15 -30.68
CA LYS A 74 -5.18 3.84 -31.03
C LYS A 74 -5.74 2.64 -30.26
N LEU A 75 -4.87 1.68 -29.94
CA LEU A 75 -5.18 0.52 -29.10
C LEU A 75 -5.12 0.80 -27.60
N LYS A 76 -4.78 2.04 -27.18
CA LYS A 76 -4.56 2.43 -25.77
C LYS A 76 -3.41 1.69 -25.09
N LEU A 77 -2.45 1.18 -25.87
CA LEU A 77 -1.19 0.61 -25.40
C LEU A 77 -0.19 1.76 -25.20
N TYR A 78 -0.38 2.52 -24.12
CA TYR A 78 0.29 3.82 -23.94
C TYR A 78 1.80 3.70 -23.72
N ASP A 79 2.27 2.68 -22.99
CA ASP A 79 3.71 2.45 -22.77
C ASP A 79 4.43 2.09 -24.07
N ASP A 80 3.84 1.21 -24.88
CA ASP A 80 4.36 0.85 -26.21
C ASP A 80 4.40 2.06 -27.15
N ALA A 81 3.35 2.88 -27.12
CA ALA A 81 3.28 4.11 -27.90
C ALA A 81 4.41 5.08 -27.49
N SER A 82 4.61 5.25 -26.18
CA SER A 82 5.67 6.09 -25.62
C SER A 82 7.04 5.66 -26.11
N ALA A 83 7.39 4.37 -25.93
CA ALA A 83 8.68 3.83 -26.34
C ALA A 83 8.91 3.94 -27.86
N ALA A 84 7.87 3.71 -28.67
CA ALA A 84 7.98 3.83 -30.12
C ALA A 84 8.23 5.28 -30.56
N PHE A 85 7.53 6.26 -29.97
CA PHE A 85 7.76 7.68 -30.27
C PHE A 85 9.11 8.19 -29.75
N GLU A 86 9.59 7.72 -28.60
CA GLU A 86 10.94 8.03 -28.12
C GLU A 86 12.00 7.58 -29.13
N ARG A 87 11.90 6.35 -29.65
CA ARG A 87 12.81 5.85 -30.70
C ARG A 87 12.79 6.73 -31.95
N VAL A 88 11.61 7.22 -32.35
CA VAL A 88 11.48 8.19 -33.45
C VAL A 88 12.24 9.48 -33.13
N LEU A 89 12.05 10.06 -31.94
CA LEU A 89 12.64 11.35 -31.57
C LEU A 89 14.13 11.27 -31.28
N ILE A 90 14.65 10.11 -30.87
CA ILE A 90 16.10 9.85 -30.77
C ILE A 90 16.75 9.94 -32.15
N LYS A 91 16.10 9.40 -33.19
CA LYS A 91 16.62 9.39 -34.57
C LYS A 91 16.35 10.68 -35.32
N LYS A 92 15.18 11.27 -35.10
CA LYS A 92 14.70 12.47 -35.78
C LYS A 92 14.08 13.45 -34.77
N PRO A 93 14.92 14.23 -34.06
CA PRO A 93 14.44 15.15 -33.02
C PRO A 93 13.49 16.25 -33.54
N ASP A 94 13.58 16.60 -34.82
CA ASP A 94 12.75 17.58 -35.51
C ASP A 94 11.44 17.01 -36.08
N PHE A 95 11.09 15.74 -35.80
CA PHE A 95 9.82 15.17 -36.22
C PHE A 95 8.64 15.68 -35.36
N HIS A 96 8.19 16.91 -35.62
CA HIS A 96 7.18 17.60 -34.79
C HIS A 96 5.87 16.83 -34.62
N ARG A 97 5.43 16.09 -35.64
CA ARG A 97 4.23 15.25 -35.53
C ARG A 97 4.40 14.12 -34.53
N ALA A 98 5.54 13.42 -34.55
CA ALA A 98 5.84 12.39 -33.56
C ALA A 98 5.99 12.99 -32.15
N ARG A 99 6.62 14.17 -32.05
CA ARG A 99 6.78 14.91 -30.79
C ARG A 99 5.43 15.30 -30.17
N LEU A 100 4.49 15.75 -31.00
CA LEU A 100 3.13 16.06 -30.56
C LEU A 100 2.41 14.83 -30.01
N GLU A 101 2.49 13.69 -30.70
CA GLU A 101 1.84 12.45 -30.27
C GLU A 101 2.51 11.87 -29.02
N TYR A 102 3.83 12.00 -28.90
CA TYR A 102 4.57 11.67 -27.69
C TYR A 102 4.11 12.52 -26.50
N ALA A 103 4.00 13.84 -26.67
CA ALA A 103 3.49 14.75 -25.63
C ALA A 103 2.07 14.37 -25.17
N ARG A 104 1.20 13.95 -26.10
CA ARG A 104 -0.15 13.45 -25.78
C ARG A 104 -0.12 12.15 -25.00
N VAL A 105 0.75 11.20 -25.37
CA VAL A 105 0.94 9.94 -24.64
C VAL A 105 1.46 10.20 -23.23
N LEU A 106 2.46 11.06 -23.07
CA LEU A 106 3.00 11.47 -21.77
C LEU A 106 1.90 12.07 -20.87
N LEU A 107 1.04 12.92 -21.45
CA LEU A 107 -0.08 13.52 -20.70
C LEU A 107 -1.08 12.45 -20.24
N ILE A 108 -1.37 11.44 -21.06
CA ILE A 108 -2.25 10.31 -20.71
C ILE A 108 -1.64 9.45 -19.60
N LEU A 109 -0.33 9.19 -19.69
CA LEU A 109 0.44 8.43 -18.70
C LEU A 109 0.67 9.21 -17.38
N GLY A 110 0.36 10.51 -17.35
CA GLY A 110 0.47 11.35 -16.16
C GLY A 110 1.80 12.09 -16.01
N PHE A 111 2.72 11.97 -16.97
CA PHE A 111 4.00 12.71 -17.05
C PHE A 111 3.77 14.15 -17.53
N LYS A 112 3.08 14.95 -16.70
CA LYS A 112 2.57 16.28 -17.07
C LYS A 112 3.66 17.29 -17.42
N GLU A 113 4.75 17.32 -16.66
CA GLU A 113 5.84 18.28 -16.88
C GLU A 113 6.62 17.95 -18.17
N GLU A 114 6.88 16.68 -18.43
CA GLU A 114 7.49 16.18 -19.66
C GLU A 114 6.58 16.46 -20.85
N ALA A 115 5.29 16.12 -20.76
CA ALA A 115 4.30 16.42 -21.79
C ALA A 115 4.30 17.92 -22.13
N LYS A 116 4.28 18.78 -21.12
CA LYS A 116 4.32 20.24 -21.29
C LYS A 116 5.58 20.70 -22.01
N LYS A 117 6.77 20.19 -21.65
CA LYS A 117 8.03 20.51 -22.35
C LYS A 117 7.93 20.14 -23.83
N GLU A 118 7.47 18.94 -24.14
CA GLU A 118 7.34 18.46 -25.51
C GLU A 118 6.31 19.28 -26.32
N PHE A 119 5.17 19.64 -25.71
CA PHE A 119 4.20 20.55 -26.32
C PHE A 119 4.78 21.95 -26.62
N LEU A 120 5.58 22.50 -25.69
CA LEU A 120 6.25 23.80 -25.88
C LEU A 120 7.29 23.75 -27.00
N GLU A 121 8.03 22.63 -27.14
CA GLU A 121 8.94 22.44 -28.27
C GLU A 121 8.21 22.43 -29.61
N VAL A 122 7.04 21.76 -29.71
CA VAL A 122 6.23 21.77 -30.93
C VAL A 122 5.72 23.18 -31.28
N LEU A 123 5.40 24.01 -30.27
CA LEU A 123 4.89 25.38 -30.49
C LEU A 123 5.90 26.36 -31.09
N LYS A 124 7.21 26.03 -31.04
CA LYS A 124 8.28 26.84 -31.64
C LYS A 124 8.25 26.85 -33.18
N TYR A 125 7.57 25.88 -33.78
CA TYR A 125 7.54 25.71 -35.23
C TYR A 125 6.22 26.24 -35.86
N PRO A 126 6.23 26.58 -37.16
CA PRO A 126 5.01 26.90 -37.88
C PRO A 126 4.08 25.67 -37.94
N ILE A 127 2.92 25.76 -37.30
CA ILE A 127 1.90 24.71 -37.26
C ILE A 127 0.52 25.33 -37.51
N PRO A 128 -0.44 24.54 -38.04
CA PRO A 128 -1.82 25.00 -38.25
C PRO A 128 -2.45 25.55 -36.97
N GLN A 129 -3.27 26.60 -37.10
CA GLN A 129 -3.85 27.31 -35.95
C GLN A 129 -4.73 26.42 -35.06
N ASN A 130 -5.43 25.46 -35.65
CA ASN A 130 -6.20 24.45 -34.91
C ASN A 130 -5.29 23.53 -34.07
N VAL A 131 -4.14 23.11 -34.60
CA VAL A 131 -3.16 22.31 -33.86
C VAL A 131 -2.55 23.14 -32.72
N ARG A 132 -2.21 24.41 -32.97
CA ARG A 132 -1.73 25.34 -31.93
C ARG A 132 -2.73 25.48 -30.78
N LYS A 133 -4.01 25.68 -31.10
CA LYS A 133 -5.09 25.75 -30.10
C LYS A 133 -5.18 24.46 -29.27
N ASN A 134 -5.18 23.30 -29.92
CA ASN A 134 -5.23 22.00 -29.22
C ASN A 134 -4.02 21.81 -28.29
N ILE A 135 -2.81 22.20 -28.72
CA ILE A 135 -1.62 22.13 -27.88
C ILE A 135 -1.75 23.04 -26.66
N GLN A 136 -2.26 24.26 -26.83
CA GLN A 136 -2.51 25.17 -25.70
C GLN A 136 -3.53 24.60 -24.71
N GLU A 137 -4.57 23.91 -25.20
CA GLU A 137 -5.51 23.19 -24.35
C GLU A 137 -4.83 22.03 -23.59
N TYR A 138 -3.98 21.25 -24.26
CA TYR A 138 -3.20 20.20 -23.59
C TYR A 138 -2.21 20.74 -22.56
N ILE A 139 -1.53 21.85 -22.86
CA ILE A 139 -0.68 22.54 -21.89
C ILE A 139 -1.51 23.01 -20.70
N LYS A 140 -2.72 23.56 -20.93
CA LYS A 140 -3.62 23.94 -19.84
C LYS A 140 -4.05 22.73 -19.01
N LEU A 141 -4.30 21.57 -19.63
CA LEU A 141 -4.59 20.32 -18.92
C LEU A 141 -3.39 19.81 -18.11
N ALA A 142 -2.18 19.90 -18.68
CA ALA A 142 -0.93 19.56 -18.01
C ALA A 142 -0.63 20.50 -16.83
N GLN A 143 -0.91 21.80 -17.00
CA GLN A 143 -0.81 22.84 -15.98
C GLN A 143 -1.96 22.83 -14.98
N ASN A 144 -3.06 22.12 -15.28
CA ASN A 144 -4.16 21.93 -14.35
C ASN A 144 -3.68 20.95 -13.26
N ASN A 145 -2.83 21.47 -12.40
CA ASN A 145 -2.68 21.04 -11.03
C ASN A 145 -3.96 21.44 -10.34
N LYS A 146 -5.06 20.72 -10.62
CA LYS A 146 -6.20 20.73 -9.71
C LYS A 146 -5.58 20.50 -8.34
N GLU A 147 -5.75 21.48 -7.44
CA GLU A 147 -5.47 21.31 -6.02
C GLU A 147 -5.93 19.92 -5.66
N LEU A 148 -5.08 19.17 -4.95
CA LEU A 148 -5.38 17.80 -4.62
C LEU A 148 -6.47 17.83 -3.56
N ASN A 149 -7.71 18.00 -4.03
CA ASN A 149 -8.93 18.10 -3.26
C ASN A 149 -9.75 16.88 -3.67
N SER A 150 -9.69 15.83 -2.87
CA SER A 150 -10.28 14.55 -3.22
C SER A 150 -10.71 13.81 -1.97
N THR A 151 -11.97 13.39 -2.00
CA THR A 151 -12.55 12.57 -0.95
C THR A 151 -12.65 11.13 -1.43
N PHE A 152 -12.15 10.21 -0.63
CA PHE A 152 -12.24 8.78 -0.85
C PHE A 152 -13.04 8.17 0.28
N ILE A 153 -14.08 7.41 -0.07
CA ILE A 153 -14.89 6.66 0.88
C ILE A 153 -14.62 5.18 0.68
N THR A 154 -14.48 4.46 1.79
CA THR A 154 -14.42 3.01 1.84
C THR A 154 -15.53 2.51 2.73
N LEU A 155 -16.39 1.65 2.19
CA LEU A 155 -17.37 0.88 2.92
C LEU A 155 -16.90 -0.56 2.96
N GLY A 156 -17.04 -1.22 4.10
CA GLY A 156 -16.69 -2.63 4.25
C GLY A 156 -17.75 -3.36 5.06
N PHE A 157 -18.08 -4.57 4.63
CA PHE A 157 -18.98 -5.47 5.33
C PHE A 157 -18.35 -6.86 5.37
N GLY A 158 -18.55 -7.61 6.44
CA GLY A 158 -17.94 -8.92 6.52
C GLY A 158 -18.50 -9.83 7.60
N PHE A 159 -18.18 -11.11 7.44
CA PHE A 159 -18.55 -12.19 8.34
C PHE A 159 -17.26 -12.82 8.84
N LEU A 160 -17.12 -12.90 10.16
CA LEU A 160 -15.94 -13.40 10.84
C LEU A 160 -16.34 -14.59 11.70
N TYR A 161 -15.73 -15.75 11.48
CA TYR A 161 -15.69 -16.78 12.49
C TYR A 161 -14.41 -16.63 13.31
N ASP A 162 -14.52 -16.74 14.62
CA ASP A 162 -13.41 -16.64 15.57
C ASP A 162 -13.51 -17.79 16.58
N SER A 163 -12.48 -18.63 16.67
CA SER A 163 -12.47 -19.76 17.59
C SER A 163 -12.25 -19.37 19.05
N ASN A 164 -11.81 -18.14 19.33
CA ASN A 164 -11.40 -17.73 20.67
C ASN A 164 -11.56 -16.21 20.89
N ILE A 165 -12.81 -15.76 21.14
CA ILE A 165 -13.13 -14.33 21.36
C ILE A 165 -12.74 -13.80 22.73
N ASN A 166 -12.67 -14.67 23.74
CA ASN A 166 -12.33 -14.31 25.12
C ASN A 166 -10.83 -14.46 25.43
N SER A 167 -10.02 -14.87 24.44
CA SER A 167 -8.61 -15.25 24.65
C SER A 167 -8.46 -16.34 25.73
N GLY A 168 -9.44 -17.26 25.80
CA GLY A 168 -9.44 -18.39 26.71
C GLY A 168 -8.20 -19.26 26.53
N VAL A 169 -7.76 -19.82 27.66
CA VAL A 169 -6.47 -20.51 27.82
C VAL A 169 -6.47 -21.90 27.19
N ILE A 170 -5.27 -22.40 26.86
CA ILE A 170 -5.09 -23.78 26.35
C ILE A 170 -5.34 -24.80 27.46
N GLN A 171 -4.81 -24.55 28.66
CA GLN A 171 -5.03 -25.36 29.85
C GLN A 171 -6.01 -24.61 30.75
N ASP A 172 -7.19 -25.19 30.97
CA ASP A 172 -8.25 -24.61 31.80
C ASP A 172 -7.93 -24.67 33.29
N THR A 173 -6.89 -25.42 33.70
CA THR A 173 -6.39 -25.48 35.07
C THR A 173 -4.89 -25.25 35.11
N PHE A 174 -4.41 -24.47 36.07
CA PHE A 174 -2.98 -24.26 36.32
C PHE A 174 -2.74 -23.81 37.77
N ASN A 175 -1.49 -23.91 38.21
CA ASN A 175 -1.08 -23.52 39.56
C ASN A 175 -0.57 -22.08 39.60
N LEU A 176 -0.76 -21.41 40.73
CA LEU A 176 -0.21 -20.10 41.05
C LEU A 176 0.95 -20.21 42.04
N PRO A 177 2.22 -20.28 41.59
CA PRO A 177 3.38 -20.41 42.48
C PRO A 177 3.55 -19.30 43.51
N GLY A 178 3.07 -18.09 43.20
CA GLY A 178 3.07 -16.97 44.14
C GLY A 178 2.01 -17.07 45.23
N PHE A 179 1.12 -18.06 45.15
CA PHE A 179 0.03 -18.32 46.09
C PHE A 179 0.04 -19.78 46.56
N ASN A 180 1.19 -20.25 47.04
CA ASN A 180 1.37 -21.63 47.55
C ASN A 180 0.93 -22.71 46.55
N ASN A 181 1.16 -22.50 45.25
CA ASN A 181 0.70 -23.39 44.17
C ASN A 181 -0.82 -23.63 44.20
N LEU A 182 -1.61 -22.62 44.53
CA LEU A 182 -3.07 -22.69 44.42
C LEU A 182 -3.47 -23.03 42.98
N GLU A 183 -4.23 -24.11 42.81
CA GLU A 183 -4.83 -24.46 41.53
C GLU A 183 -6.03 -23.55 41.24
N VAL A 184 -6.06 -22.98 40.04
CA VAL A 184 -7.15 -22.12 39.58
C VAL A 184 -7.69 -22.60 38.24
N ASN A 185 -9.00 -22.43 38.08
CA ASN A 185 -9.71 -22.76 36.86
C ASN A 185 -10.00 -21.49 36.07
N MET A 186 -9.70 -21.48 34.78
CA MET A 186 -9.96 -20.38 33.86
C MET A 186 -10.96 -20.77 32.76
N ASP A 187 -11.60 -19.76 32.19
CA ASP A 187 -12.54 -19.95 31.09
C ASP A 187 -11.85 -20.54 29.86
N LYS A 188 -12.48 -21.56 29.27
CA LYS A 188 -12.08 -22.12 27.97
C LYS A 188 -12.31 -21.12 26.84
N ALA A 189 -11.63 -21.36 25.72
CA ALA A 189 -11.86 -20.61 24.49
C ALA A 189 -13.33 -20.67 24.08
N LYS A 190 -13.94 -19.49 23.90
CA LYS A 190 -15.29 -19.32 23.37
C LYS A 190 -15.20 -18.94 21.90
N SER A 191 -15.84 -19.72 21.03
CA SER A 191 -15.97 -19.35 19.62
C SER A 191 -17.18 -18.46 19.38
N SER A 192 -17.12 -17.66 18.32
CA SER A 192 -18.25 -16.83 17.90
C SER A 192 -18.22 -16.52 16.42
N LEU A 193 -19.40 -16.35 15.83
CA LEU A 193 -19.57 -15.67 14.57
C LEU A 193 -19.79 -14.18 14.83
N SER A 194 -19.24 -13.33 13.96
CA SER A 194 -19.42 -11.88 14.03
C SER A 194 -19.78 -11.28 12.67
N TYR A 195 -20.58 -10.22 12.73
CA TYR A 195 -20.80 -9.31 11.61
C TYR A 195 -19.92 -8.08 11.80
N THR A 196 -19.24 -7.64 10.74
CA THR A 196 -18.37 -6.46 10.78
C THR A 196 -18.82 -5.41 9.78
N SER A 197 -18.74 -4.14 10.20
CA SER A 197 -18.97 -2.98 9.35
C SER A 197 -17.78 -2.03 9.45
N LEU A 198 -17.30 -1.52 8.31
CA LEU A 198 -16.23 -0.54 8.19
C LEU A 198 -16.75 0.66 7.40
N PHE A 199 -16.56 1.85 7.95
CA PHE A 199 -16.68 3.10 7.22
C PHE A 199 -15.38 3.86 7.37
N GLN A 200 -14.77 4.25 6.25
CA GLN A 200 -13.60 5.11 6.26
C GLN A 200 -13.77 6.24 5.25
N ILE A 201 -13.42 7.45 5.67
CA ILE A 201 -13.38 8.63 4.82
C ILE A 201 -11.97 9.21 4.86
N ASN A 202 -11.39 9.46 3.69
CA ASN A 202 -10.11 10.16 3.53
C ASN A 202 -10.34 11.37 2.65
N HIS A 203 -10.13 12.57 3.19
CA HIS A 203 -10.14 13.81 2.42
C HIS A 203 -8.72 14.35 2.32
N LEU A 204 -8.21 14.52 1.11
CA LEU A 204 -6.93 15.18 0.86
C LEU A 204 -7.20 16.58 0.31
N HIS A 205 -6.44 17.56 0.79
CA HIS A 205 -6.48 18.96 0.37
C HIS A 205 -5.06 19.52 0.25
N SER A 206 -4.67 20.04 -0.92
CA SER A 206 -3.44 20.82 -1.06
C SER A 206 -3.62 22.19 -0.40
N ILE A 207 -2.75 22.53 0.56
CA ILE A 207 -2.88 23.79 1.34
C ILE A 207 -2.64 25.02 0.46
N SER A 208 -1.78 24.91 -0.55
CA SER A 208 -1.54 25.94 -1.56
C SER A 208 -1.06 25.30 -2.86
N LYS A 209 -1.25 25.99 -3.99
CA LYS A 209 -0.87 25.50 -5.32
C LYS A 209 0.65 25.41 -5.52
N ASP A 210 1.40 26.26 -4.85
CA ASP A 210 2.85 26.40 -5.05
C ASP A 210 3.68 25.79 -3.91
N LEU A 211 3.02 25.35 -2.83
CA LEU A 211 3.69 24.73 -1.70
C LEU A 211 3.50 23.21 -1.74
N PRO A 212 4.55 22.42 -1.47
CA PRO A 212 4.49 20.95 -1.47
C PRO A 212 3.78 20.36 -0.25
N PHE A 213 2.84 21.10 0.35
CA PHE A 213 2.10 20.67 1.54
C PHE A 213 0.71 20.16 1.19
N THR A 214 0.38 18.97 1.70
CA THR A 214 -0.94 18.36 1.58
C THR A 214 -1.47 18.04 2.98
N LEU A 215 -2.69 18.46 3.27
CA LEU A 215 -3.40 18.07 4.47
C LEU A 215 -4.31 16.88 4.13
N LYS A 216 -4.27 15.84 4.96
CA LYS A 216 -5.17 14.70 4.89
C LYS A 216 -5.98 14.59 6.16
N HIS A 217 -7.29 14.44 6.04
CA HIS A 217 -8.18 14.06 7.13
C HIS A 217 -8.64 12.63 6.90
N SER A 218 -8.31 11.72 7.82
CA SER A 218 -8.78 10.33 7.78
C SER A 218 -9.68 10.04 8.98
N GLY A 219 -10.92 9.64 8.72
CA GLY A 219 -11.85 9.14 9.73
C GLY A 219 -12.12 7.66 9.49
N THR A 220 -12.13 6.86 10.56
CA THR A 220 -12.47 5.43 10.51
C THR A 220 -13.48 5.11 11.60
N PHE A 221 -14.51 4.37 11.22
CA PHE A 221 -15.44 3.69 12.09
C PHE A 221 -15.41 2.21 11.76
N PHE A 222 -15.20 1.36 12.77
CA PHE A 222 -15.28 -0.08 12.64
C PHE A 222 -16.17 -0.63 13.76
N TYR A 223 -17.12 -1.48 13.39
CA TYR A 223 -18.01 -2.15 14.32
C TYR A 223 -17.96 -3.65 14.07
N LYS A 224 -17.86 -4.42 15.15
CA LYS A 224 -17.95 -5.87 15.16
C LYS A 224 -19.01 -6.28 16.17
N ASN A 225 -20.07 -6.90 15.68
CA ASN A 225 -21.17 -7.46 16.46
C ASN A 225 -20.97 -8.97 16.58
N GLN A 226 -20.90 -9.49 17.81
CA GLN A 226 -20.76 -10.91 18.13
C GLN A 226 -22.13 -11.54 18.30
N VAL A 227 -22.34 -12.70 17.70
CA VAL A 227 -23.63 -13.40 17.77
C VAL A 227 -23.83 -14.08 19.14
N GLU A 228 -22.79 -14.67 19.70
CA GLU A 228 -22.86 -15.52 20.89
C GLU A 228 -22.65 -14.77 22.22
N ASP A 229 -22.09 -13.55 22.18
CA ASP A 229 -21.77 -12.78 23.39
C ASP A 229 -21.51 -11.30 23.11
N ASP A 230 -22.50 -10.47 23.40
CA ASP A 230 -22.47 -9.03 23.16
C ASP A 230 -21.39 -8.31 23.99
N LYS A 231 -20.91 -8.88 25.11
CA LYS A 231 -19.80 -8.35 25.91
C LYS A 231 -18.53 -8.18 25.08
N TYR A 232 -18.36 -8.97 24.03
CA TYR A 232 -17.21 -8.92 23.13
C TYR A 232 -17.50 -8.17 21.83
N ASN A 233 -18.64 -7.47 21.73
CA ASN A 233 -18.85 -6.46 20.70
C ASN A 233 -17.71 -5.46 20.75
N PHE A 234 -17.29 -4.96 19.59
CA PHE A 234 -16.16 -4.05 19.51
C PHE A 234 -16.49 -2.90 18.57
N THR A 235 -16.33 -1.68 19.08
CA THR A 235 -16.48 -0.46 18.29
C THR A 235 -15.20 0.34 18.35
N TYR A 236 -14.72 0.78 17.19
CA TYR A 236 -13.52 1.59 17.04
C TYR A 236 -13.83 2.83 16.22
N PHE A 237 -13.56 3.99 16.80
CA PHE A 237 -13.58 5.27 16.12
C PHE A 237 -12.16 5.82 16.09
N SER A 238 -11.76 6.37 14.94
CA SER A 238 -10.45 6.95 14.75
C SER A 238 -10.54 8.20 13.89
N TYR A 239 -9.83 9.25 14.30
CA TYR A 239 -9.60 10.43 13.49
C TYR A 239 -8.10 10.73 13.43
N ARG A 240 -7.61 10.97 12.22
CA ARG A 240 -6.19 11.17 11.89
C ARG A 240 -6.02 12.32 10.89
N PRO A 241 -5.85 13.57 11.37
CA PRO A 241 -5.33 14.64 10.55
C PRO A 241 -3.81 14.47 10.37
N THR A 242 -3.35 14.56 9.12
CA THR A 242 -1.94 14.37 8.75
C THR A 242 -1.49 15.48 7.81
N LEU A 243 -0.45 16.20 8.19
CA LEU A 243 0.24 17.15 7.32
C LEU A 243 1.36 16.42 6.60
N PHE A 244 1.37 16.47 5.27
CA PHE A 244 2.42 15.93 4.41
C PHE A 244 3.23 17.05 3.78
N TYR A 245 4.53 16.83 3.65
CA TYR A 245 5.46 17.60 2.85
C TYR A 245 6.17 16.66 1.86
N ASN A 246 5.92 16.85 0.57
CA ASN A 246 6.50 16.02 -0.49
C ASN A 246 7.64 16.75 -1.20
N ASP A 247 8.87 16.32 -0.96
CA ASP A 247 10.03 16.82 -1.67
C ASP A 247 10.31 15.98 -2.92
N ASN A 248 9.79 16.47 -4.05
CA ASN A 248 9.97 15.84 -5.36
C ASN A 248 11.43 15.81 -5.83
N LYS A 249 12.33 16.67 -5.32
CA LYS A 249 13.74 16.68 -5.73
C LYS A 249 14.50 15.49 -5.15
N THR A 250 14.16 15.10 -3.93
CA THR A 250 14.81 14.01 -3.21
C THR A 250 13.98 12.74 -3.17
N ASN A 251 12.80 12.74 -3.79
CA ASN A 251 11.78 11.69 -3.70
C ASN A 251 11.49 11.29 -2.24
N SER A 252 11.41 12.30 -1.36
CA SER A 252 11.16 12.14 0.05
C SER A 252 9.79 12.70 0.44
N GLU A 253 9.14 12.03 1.39
CA GLU A 253 7.87 12.44 1.99
C GLU A 253 8.07 12.52 3.50
N TYR A 254 7.72 13.66 4.08
CA TYR A 254 7.70 13.88 5.51
C TYR A 254 6.26 14.07 5.92
N SER A 255 5.84 13.45 7.02
CA SER A 255 4.47 13.60 7.51
C SER A 255 4.42 13.71 9.01
N LEU A 256 3.54 14.58 9.49
CA LEU A 256 3.20 14.67 10.90
C LEU A 256 1.71 14.34 11.06
N GLU A 257 1.44 13.19 11.69
CA GLU A 257 0.09 12.73 11.99
C GLU A 257 -0.24 13.03 13.46
N PHE A 258 -1.44 13.53 13.69
CA PHE A 258 -2.07 13.54 15.01
C PHE A 258 -3.21 12.54 15.00
N GLY A 259 -3.56 11.99 16.15
CA GLY A 259 -4.65 11.03 16.22
C GLY A 259 -5.43 11.05 17.50
N PHE A 260 -6.72 10.73 17.35
CA PHE A 260 -7.64 10.40 18.42
C PHE A 260 -8.31 9.08 18.10
N ASP A 261 -8.26 8.13 19.03
CA ASP A 261 -9.03 6.89 18.99
C ASP A 261 -9.99 6.80 20.17
N LYS A 262 -11.10 6.12 19.93
CA LYS A 262 -12.04 5.72 20.96
C LYS A 262 -12.45 4.28 20.73
N ILE A 263 -12.27 3.46 21.76
CA ILE A 263 -12.62 2.03 21.75
C ILE A 263 -13.75 1.76 22.74
N LEU A 264 -14.74 1.00 22.29
CA LEU A 264 -15.81 0.46 23.12
C LEU A 264 -15.80 -1.07 23.02
N THR A 265 -15.91 -1.73 24.17
CA THR A 265 -16.03 -3.18 24.28
C THR A 265 -17.37 -3.50 24.96
N GLY A 266 -18.21 -4.29 24.30
CA GLY A 266 -19.63 -4.37 24.66
C GLY A 266 -20.29 -2.99 24.57
N ASP A 267 -21.07 -2.64 25.58
CA ASP A 267 -21.75 -1.35 25.68
C ASP A 267 -20.95 -0.27 26.45
N LYS A 268 -19.68 -0.57 26.76
CA LYS A 268 -18.86 0.27 27.64
C LYS A 268 -17.69 0.90 26.88
N ALA A 269 -17.47 2.19 27.10
CA ALA A 269 -16.26 2.86 26.63
C ALA A 269 -15.06 2.34 27.43
N ASP A 270 -14.10 1.75 26.73
CA ASP A 270 -12.93 1.12 27.34
C ASP A 270 -11.87 2.21 27.61
N PHE A 271 -11.28 2.74 26.54
CA PHE A 271 -10.31 3.83 26.61
C PHE A 271 -10.35 4.72 25.37
N ASP A 272 -9.82 5.94 25.55
CA ASP A 272 -9.45 6.84 24.47
C ASP A 272 -7.93 6.86 24.32
N THR A 273 -7.44 7.09 23.10
CA THR A 273 -6.01 7.24 22.81
C THR A 273 -5.76 8.54 22.06
N TYR A 274 -4.73 9.28 22.48
CA TYR A 274 -4.21 10.43 21.75
C TYR A 274 -2.82 10.11 21.24
N LEU A 275 -2.50 10.48 20.00
CA LEU A 275 -1.19 10.19 19.43
C LEU A 275 -0.62 11.31 18.56
N ILE A 276 0.71 11.31 18.46
CA ILE A 276 1.48 12.09 17.49
C ILE A 276 2.54 11.20 16.85
N THR A 277 2.62 11.23 15.52
CA THR A 277 3.49 10.35 14.74
C THR A 277 4.21 11.11 13.63
N PRO A 278 5.43 11.63 13.87
CA PRO A 278 6.33 12.02 12.79
C PRO A 278 6.80 10.80 12.00
N LYS A 279 6.81 10.93 10.67
CA LYS A 279 7.26 9.89 9.74
C LYS A 279 8.05 10.48 8.59
N TYR A 280 9.09 9.76 8.21
CA TYR A 280 9.88 9.98 7.00
C TYR A 280 9.73 8.79 6.08
N LYS A 281 9.58 9.04 4.79
CA LYS A 281 9.49 8.03 3.74
C LYS A 281 10.32 8.47 2.55
N LYS A 282 11.04 7.53 1.94
CA LYS A 282 11.89 7.77 0.78
C LYS A 282 11.67 6.69 -0.27
N LEU A 283 11.44 7.10 -1.51
CA LEU A 283 11.58 6.21 -2.65
C LEU A 283 13.07 6.09 -2.98
N ILE A 284 13.69 4.98 -2.59
CA ILE A 284 15.12 4.72 -2.82
C ILE A 284 15.38 4.49 -4.31
N ASN A 285 14.50 3.72 -4.96
CA ASN A 285 14.48 3.47 -6.39
C ASN A 285 13.05 3.06 -6.80
N LYS A 286 12.81 2.80 -8.09
CA LYS A 286 11.47 2.46 -8.63
C LYS A 286 10.74 1.32 -7.92
N ASP A 287 11.49 0.40 -7.30
CA ASP A 287 10.94 -0.81 -6.67
C ASP A 287 11.04 -0.75 -5.14
N THR A 288 11.75 0.22 -4.55
CA THR A 288 12.13 0.22 -3.14
C THR A 288 11.70 1.48 -2.42
N ILE A 289 10.87 1.34 -1.40
CA ILE A 289 10.47 2.42 -0.49
C ILE A 289 10.95 2.08 0.91
N PHE A 290 11.62 3.02 1.55
CA PHE A 290 11.96 2.96 2.97
C PHE A 290 11.12 3.95 3.74
N SER A 291 10.62 3.58 4.92
CA SER A 291 9.99 4.50 5.85
C SER A 291 10.49 4.28 7.27
N ILE A 292 10.60 5.35 8.04
CA ILE A 292 10.84 5.32 9.48
C ILE A 292 9.88 6.28 10.16
N TYR A 293 9.38 5.89 11.32
CA TYR A 293 8.45 6.70 12.10
C TYR A 293 8.66 6.48 13.59
N SER A 294 8.26 7.48 14.36
CA SER A 294 8.18 7.41 15.81
C SER A 294 6.76 7.82 16.21
N SER A 295 6.18 7.16 17.21
CA SER A 295 4.85 7.47 17.72
C SER A 295 4.90 7.62 19.24
N PHE A 296 4.28 8.68 19.75
CA PHE A 296 3.98 8.84 21.17
C PHE A 296 2.47 8.77 21.34
N GLN A 297 2.01 7.96 22.28
CA GLN A 297 0.59 7.68 22.50
C GLN A 297 0.26 7.69 23.99
N GLU A 298 -0.89 8.25 24.35
CA GLU A 298 -1.41 8.24 25.73
C GLU A 298 -2.75 7.50 25.76
N PHE A 299 -2.88 6.54 26.68
CA PHE A 299 -4.06 5.69 26.83
C PHE A 299 -4.82 6.07 28.11
N HIS A 300 -6.08 6.48 27.96
CA HIS A 300 -6.93 6.92 29.06
C HIS A 300 -8.17 6.05 29.19
N TYR A 301 -8.14 5.13 30.15
CA TYR A 301 -9.27 4.28 30.51
C TYR A 301 -10.38 5.10 31.17
N LYS A 302 -11.62 4.88 30.74
CA LYS A 302 -12.77 5.72 31.12
C LYS A 302 -13.34 5.37 32.49
N HIS A 303 -13.32 4.09 32.86
CA HIS A 303 -13.88 3.65 34.13
C HIS A 303 -12.94 3.92 35.29
N LYS A 304 -13.48 4.42 36.42
CA LYS A 304 -12.67 4.79 37.61
C LYS A 304 -11.80 3.62 38.12
N ILE A 305 -12.36 2.41 38.12
CA ILE A 305 -11.66 1.19 38.58
C ILE A 305 -10.51 0.82 37.64
N ASP A 306 -10.59 1.22 36.37
CA ASP A 306 -9.60 0.90 35.34
C ASP A 306 -8.55 2.00 35.14
N ARG A 307 -8.62 3.12 35.89
CA ARG A 307 -7.66 4.22 35.74
C ARG A 307 -6.21 3.83 36.04
N GLU A 308 -6.01 2.80 36.88
CA GLU A 308 -4.68 2.23 37.11
C GLU A 308 -4.10 1.53 35.87
N LYS A 309 -4.88 1.37 34.80
CA LYS A 309 -4.42 0.86 33.50
C LYS A 309 -3.92 1.97 32.58
N ASN A 310 -4.03 3.25 32.95
CA ASN A 310 -3.54 4.35 32.12
C ASN A 310 -2.02 4.25 31.93
N TYR A 311 -1.57 4.50 30.70
CA TYR A 311 -0.17 4.39 30.35
C TYR A 311 0.16 5.24 29.12
N SER A 312 1.44 5.55 28.99
CA SER A 312 2.02 6.12 27.79
C SER A 312 2.82 5.08 27.01
N LYS A 313 2.80 5.17 25.68
CA LYS A 313 3.51 4.29 24.76
C LYS A 313 4.42 5.09 23.86
N LYS A 314 5.70 4.69 23.82
CA LYS A 314 6.71 5.21 22.89
C LYS A 314 7.07 4.10 21.92
N LEU A 315 6.97 4.37 20.63
CA LEU A 315 7.20 3.39 19.57
C LEU A 315 8.10 3.97 18.49
N ILE A 316 9.03 3.17 17.99
CA ILE A 316 9.81 3.45 16.78
C ILE A 316 9.62 2.28 15.82
N GLY A 317 9.24 2.58 14.58
CA GLY A 317 9.05 1.61 13.52
C GLY A 317 9.85 1.98 12.27
N ALA A 318 10.41 0.97 11.61
CA ALA A 318 11.03 1.12 10.30
C ALA A 318 10.51 0.04 9.36
N ASN A 319 10.16 0.42 8.13
CA ASN A 319 9.75 -0.52 7.10
C ASN A 319 10.51 -0.32 5.79
N ILE A 320 10.71 -1.42 5.08
CA ILE A 320 11.21 -1.45 3.72
C ILE A 320 10.23 -2.25 2.86
N LYS A 321 9.72 -1.61 1.81
CA LYS A 321 8.94 -2.25 0.76
C LYS A 321 9.84 -2.43 -0.46
N TYR A 322 9.98 -3.66 -0.93
CA TYR A 322 10.65 -4.00 -2.18
C TYR A 322 9.66 -4.76 -3.07
N LYS A 323 9.22 -4.12 -4.16
CA LYS A 323 8.14 -4.61 -5.03
C LYS A 323 6.91 -4.98 -4.19
N ASP A 324 6.54 -6.26 -4.17
CA ASP A 324 5.35 -6.77 -3.49
C ASP A 324 5.63 -7.29 -2.08
N PHE A 325 6.90 -7.27 -1.65
CA PHE A 325 7.33 -7.65 -0.31
C PHE A 325 7.49 -6.41 0.57
N THR A 326 7.07 -6.50 1.82
CA THR A 326 7.30 -5.49 2.86
C THR A 326 7.79 -6.17 4.13
N TYR A 327 8.87 -5.63 4.69
CA TYR A 327 9.34 -5.97 6.02
C TYR A 327 9.25 -4.75 6.92
N GLU A 328 8.74 -4.92 8.12
CA GLU A 328 8.65 -3.89 9.15
C GLU A 328 9.15 -4.42 10.48
N TYR A 329 9.94 -3.59 11.17
CA TYR A 329 10.40 -3.84 12.52
C TYR A 329 9.97 -2.70 13.44
N ILE A 330 9.36 -3.06 14.57
CA ILE A 330 8.79 -2.12 15.52
C ILE A 330 9.32 -2.44 16.91
N ILE A 331 9.78 -1.41 17.61
CA ILE A 331 10.12 -1.46 19.03
C ILE A 331 9.17 -0.52 19.75
N ASP A 332 8.53 -1.00 20.81
CA ASP A 332 7.68 -0.16 21.66
C ASP A 332 7.95 -0.40 23.15
N LYS A 333 7.76 0.67 23.93
CA LYS A 333 7.84 0.68 25.38
C LYS A 333 6.57 1.30 25.93
N ASP A 334 5.90 0.54 26.78
CA ASP A 334 4.74 0.98 27.54
C ASP A 334 5.22 1.37 28.94
N HIS A 335 4.70 2.47 29.46
CA HIS A 335 4.98 2.95 30.81
C HIS A 335 3.71 3.36 31.52
N LYS A 336 3.40 2.73 32.66
CA LYS A 336 2.21 3.07 33.45
C LYS A 336 2.30 4.49 33.99
N ASP A 337 1.17 5.19 34.00
CA ASP A 337 1.13 6.55 34.54
C ASP A 337 1.10 6.50 36.08
N LEU A 338 0.33 5.56 36.64
CA LEU A 338 0.01 5.43 38.06
C LEU A 338 -0.31 3.95 38.39
N GLY A 339 -0.28 3.60 39.68
CA GLY A 339 -0.73 2.29 40.19
C GLY A 339 0.39 1.25 40.34
N GLN A 340 0.01 0.08 40.87
CA GLN A 340 0.95 -1.00 41.22
C GLN A 340 0.81 -2.24 40.32
N ARG A 341 0.11 -2.11 39.19
CA ARG A 341 -0.08 -3.21 38.24
C ARG A 341 1.26 -3.61 37.60
N SER A 342 1.51 -4.92 37.58
CA SER A 342 2.72 -5.54 37.00
C SER A 342 2.61 -5.79 35.48
N ASP A 343 1.41 -5.70 34.91
CA ASP A 343 1.09 -6.09 33.53
C ASP A 343 1.11 -4.93 32.50
N ILE A 344 1.55 -3.74 32.92
CA ILE A 344 1.57 -2.55 32.06
C ILE A 344 2.97 -2.25 31.54
N ASP A 345 3.94 -2.05 32.44
CA ASP A 345 5.32 -1.71 32.05
C ASP A 345 5.97 -2.87 31.29
N LYS A 346 6.20 -2.67 29.99
CA LYS A 346 6.77 -3.70 29.11
C LYS A 346 7.49 -3.10 27.92
N ASN A 347 8.42 -3.88 27.37
CA ASN A 347 8.99 -3.65 26.06
C ASN A 347 8.44 -4.68 25.08
N SER A 348 8.14 -4.28 23.85
CA SER A 348 7.81 -5.20 22.79
C SER A 348 8.70 -5.02 21.56
N TYR A 349 8.95 -6.12 20.87
CA TYR A 349 9.71 -6.17 19.63
C TYR A 349 8.89 -6.94 18.60
N THR A 350 8.50 -6.29 17.51
CA THR A 350 7.61 -6.86 16.50
C THR A 350 8.30 -6.89 15.14
N HIS A 351 8.36 -8.08 14.54
CA HIS A 351 8.74 -8.30 13.15
C HIS A 351 7.48 -8.59 12.34
N LEU A 352 7.26 -7.84 11.27
CA LEU A 352 6.14 -8.00 10.36
C LEU A 352 6.66 -8.24 8.93
N PHE A 353 6.27 -9.35 8.35
CA PHE A 353 6.52 -9.71 6.96
C PHE A 353 5.20 -9.71 6.22
N TYR A 354 5.14 -9.04 5.08
CA TYR A 354 3.97 -9.00 4.21
C TYR A 354 4.40 -9.23 2.76
N TYR A 355 3.67 -10.08 2.05
CA TYR A 355 3.90 -10.37 0.65
C TYR A 355 2.56 -10.38 -0.08
N SER A 356 2.46 -9.58 -1.13
CA SER A 356 1.33 -9.58 -2.07
C SER A 356 1.76 -10.27 -3.36
N TYR A 357 0.90 -11.06 -3.97
CA TYR A 357 1.20 -11.71 -5.24
C TYR A 357 -0.03 -11.72 -6.13
N ASP A 358 0.09 -11.08 -7.28
CA ASP A 358 -0.95 -11.02 -8.28
C ASP A 358 -0.96 -12.35 -9.05
N ILE A 359 -1.78 -13.31 -8.61
CA ILE A 359 -1.98 -14.59 -9.31
C ILE A 359 -2.54 -14.32 -10.72
N GLN A 360 -3.48 -13.37 -10.80
CA GLN A 360 -4.07 -12.84 -12.02
C GLN A 360 -4.39 -11.35 -11.80
N SER A 361 -4.67 -10.62 -12.87
CA SER A 361 -5.07 -9.20 -12.80
C SER A 361 -6.30 -8.91 -11.92
N THR A 362 -7.10 -9.93 -11.60
CA THR A 362 -8.30 -9.82 -10.76
C THR A 362 -8.20 -10.67 -9.48
N LEU A 363 -7.07 -11.30 -9.19
CA LEU A 363 -6.93 -12.24 -8.08
C LEU A 363 -5.56 -12.09 -7.41
N VAL A 364 -5.58 -11.66 -6.15
CA VAL A 364 -4.37 -11.32 -5.38
C VAL A 364 -4.27 -12.19 -4.14
N LEU A 365 -3.12 -12.83 -3.96
CA LEU A 365 -2.75 -13.54 -2.74
C LEU A 365 -2.00 -12.60 -1.80
N ASN A 366 -2.42 -12.57 -0.54
CA ASN A 366 -1.82 -11.79 0.54
C ASN A 366 -1.33 -12.74 1.61
N LEU A 367 -0.03 -12.70 1.90
CA LEU A 367 0.58 -13.45 2.99
C LEU A 367 1.12 -12.46 4.02
N LYS A 368 0.82 -12.68 5.30
CA LYS A 368 1.41 -11.92 6.41
C LYS A 368 1.90 -12.87 7.49
N PHE A 369 3.09 -12.62 7.99
CA PHE A 369 3.62 -13.24 9.21
C PHE A 369 4.05 -12.16 10.19
N GLN A 370 3.60 -12.25 11.42
CA GLN A 370 3.98 -11.35 12.50
C GLN A 370 4.53 -12.17 13.67
N HIS A 371 5.70 -11.79 14.15
CA HIS A 371 6.28 -12.28 15.39
C HIS A 371 6.44 -11.11 16.36
N LYS A 372 5.82 -11.20 17.54
CA LYS A 372 5.94 -10.19 18.58
C LYS A 372 6.42 -10.83 19.88
N GLN A 373 7.55 -10.36 20.38
CA GLN A 373 8.04 -10.65 21.72
C GLN A 373 7.61 -9.54 22.68
N ILE A 374 7.16 -9.90 23.88
CA ILE A 374 6.75 -8.97 24.93
C ILE A 374 7.49 -9.33 26.21
N GLU A 375 8.20 -8.36 26.78
CA GLU A 375 8.95 -8.51 28.02
C GLU A 375 8.44 -7.52 29.06
N TYR A 376 7.75 -8.05 30.07
CA TYR A 376 7.25 -7.27 31.20
C TYR A 376 8.41 -6.89 32.13
N LYS A 377 8.29 -5.76 32.82
CA LYS A 377 9.36 -5.24 33.69
C LYS A 377 9.22 -5.70 35.13
N GLU A 378 8.00 -5.97 35.57
CA GLU A 378 7.70 -6.27 36.95
C GLU A 378 7.42 -7.75 37.16
N LYS A 379 7.69 -8.19 38.38
CA LYS A 379 7.40 -9.55 38.82
C LYS A 379 5.91 -9.66 39.09
N ASP A 380 5.28 -10.67 38.50
CA ASP A 380 3.89 -10.98 38.77
C ASP A 380 3.75 -11.65 40.14
N LEU A 381 2.80 -11.17 40.94
CA LEU A 381 2.58 -11.68 42.31
C LEU A 381 1.98 -13.09 42.32
N PHE A 382 1.18 -13.45 41.31
CA PHE A 382 0.52 -14.76 41.23
C PHE A 382 1.45 -15.85 40.72
N PHE A 383 2.33 -15.51 39.77
CA PHE A 383 3.26 -16.46 39.16
C PHE A 383 4.66 -16.43 39.76
N ASN A 384 4.97 -15.44 40.60
CA ASN A 384 6.26 -15.28 41.25
C ASN A 384 7.44 -15.21 40.28
N ASN A 385 7.22 -14.74 39.04
CA ASN A 385 8.22 -14.59 37.99
C ASN A 385 7.92 -13.34 37.13
N VAL A 386 8.84 -12.98 36.23
CA VAL A 386 8.62 -11.89 35.26
C VAL A 386 8.05 -12.50 33.97
N ARG A 387 6.91 -11.98 33.52
CA ARG A 387 6.22 -12.51 32.34
C ARG A 387 6.98 -12.23 31.04
N LYS A 388 7.00 -13.20 30.14
CA LYS A 388 7.46 -13.08 28.75
C LYS A 388 6.50 -13.79 27.82
N ASP A 389 6.06 -13.09 26.78
CA ASP A 389 5.16 -13.66 25.77
C ASP A 389 5.78 -13.63 24.38
N TYR A 390 5.41 -14.61 23.57
CA TYR A 390 5.71 -14.69 22.16
C TYR A 390 4.41 -14.90 21.38
N ASN A 391 3.99 -13.86 20.66
CA ASN A 391 2.81 -13.88 19.82
C ASN A 391 3.20 -14.07 18.35
N ASN A 392 2.75 -15.18 17.77
CA ASN A 392 2.96 -15.49 16.36
C ASN A 392 1.62 -15.46 15.63
N GLN A 393 1.53 -14.67 14.57
CA GLN A 393 0.34 -14.57 13.74
C GLN A 393 0.68 -14.85 12.28
N PHE A 394 -0.02 -15.82 11.70
CA PHE A 394 0.03 -16.14 10.28
C PHE A 394 -1.29 -15.76 9.64
N TYR A 395 -1.22 -15.07 8.51
CA TYR A 395 -2.37 -14.63 7.74
C TYR A 395 -2.20 -15.03 6.28
N ILE A 396 -3.24 -15.61 5.71
CA ILE A 396 -3.40 -15.84 4.28
C ILE A 396 -4.74 -15.24 3.83
N GLY A 397 -4.70 -14.41 2.80
CA GLY A 397 -5.88 -13.76 2.24
C GLY A 397 -5.89 -13.88 0.72
N LEU A 398 -7.03 -14.25 0.16
CA LEU A 398 -7.26 -14.26 -1.27
C LEU A 398 -8.28 -13.17 -1.60
N THR A 399 -7.85 -12.15 -2.33
CA THR A 399 -8.68 -11.02 -2.73
C THR A 399 -9.05 -11.14 -4.20
N LYS A 400 -10.35 -11.25 -4.49
CA LYS A 400 -10.92 -11.10 -5.82
C LYS A 400 -11.28 -9.64 -6.05
N ILE A 401 -10.70 -9.06 -7.10
CA ILE A 401 -11.09 -7.75 -7.63
C ILE A 401 -12.26 -7.99 -8.59
N ILE A 402 -13.47 -7.60 -8.18
CA ILE A 402 -14.69 -7.76 -8.96
C ILE A 402 -14.76 -6.64 -10.01
N ASP A 403 -14.49 -5.42 -9.56
CA ASP A 403 -14.27 -4.22 -10.38
C ASP A 403 -13.21 -3.34 -9.68
N LYS A 404 -12.78 -2.24 -10.31
CA LYS A 404 -11.78 -1.29 -9.77
C LYS A 404 -12.14 -0.71 -8.40
N LYS A 405 -13.40 -0.83 -7.99
CA LYS A 405 -13.96 -0.31 -6.74
C LYS A 405 -14.34 -1.40 -5.76
N ASP A 406 -14.40 -2.67 -6.19
CA ASP A 406 -15.08 -3.75 -5.50
C ASP A 406 -14.14 -4.92 -5.24
N PHE A 407 -13.94 -5.23 -3.96
CA PHE A 407 -12.96 -6.20 -3.51
C PHE A 407 -13.62 -7.20 -2.56
N LEU A 408 -13.56 -8.48 -2.89
CA LEU A 408 -14.00 -9.56 -2.00
C LEU A 408 -12.76 -10.31 -1.50
N THR A 409 -12.55 -10.36 -0.20
CA THR A 409 -11.42 -11.09 0.41
C THR A 409 -11.91 -12.20 1.30
N LEU A 410 -11.47 -13.43 1.03
CA LEU A 410 -11.54 -14.53 1.98
C LEU A 410 -10.17 -14.67 2.63
N SER A 411 -10.12 -14.71 3.96
CA SER A 411 -8.86 -14.82 4.68
C SER A 411 -8.94 -15.74 5.89
N TYR A 412 -7.81 -16.33 6.22
CA TYR A 412 -7.60 -17.14 7.41
C TYR A 412 -6.43 -16.58 8.21
N THR A 413 -6.63 -16.46 9.52
CA THR A 413 -5.62 -16.01 10.47
C THR A 413 -5.46 -17.04 11.58
N LYS A 414 -4.22 -17.46 11.81
CA LYS A 414 -3.84 -18.28 12.95
C LYS A 414 -2.98 -17.47 13.90
N THR A 415 -3.38 -17.39 15.16
CA THR A 415 -2.63 -16.73 16.22
C THR A 415 -2.28 -17.74 17.30
N LYS A 416 -1.02 -17.74 17.73
CA LYS A 416 -0.52 -18.52 18.85
C LYS A 416 0.23 -17.59 19.80
N ASN A 417 -0.22 -17.51 21.04
CA ASN A 417 0.49 -16.83 22.11
C ASN A 417 1.09 -17.87 23.04
N ASN A 418 2.42 -17.87 23.15
CA ASN A 418 3.16 -18.66 24.12
C ASN A 418 3.61 -17.75 25.25
N SER A 419 3.54 -18.23 26.48
CA SER A 419 3.89 -17.46 27.66
C SER A 419 4.58 -18.35 28.67
N ASN A 420 5.50 -17.79 29.47
CA ASN A 420 6.03 -18.47 30.64
C ASN A 420 5.05 -18.49 31.84
N GLN A 421 3.82 -18.03 31.62
CA GLN A 421 2.71 -18.07 32.57
C GLN A 421 1.49 -18.68 31.85
N GLU A 422 1.03 -19.85 32.32
CA GLU A 422 0.02 -20.67 31.63
C GLU A 422 -1.31 -19.94 31.42
N ALA A 423 -1.67 -19.00 32.31
CA ALA A 423 -2.84 -18.13 32.20
C ALA A 423 -2.92 -17.27 30.92
N TYR A 424 -1.81 -17.15 30.19
CA TYR A 424 -1.71 -16.31 29.01
C TYR A 424 -1.37 -17.09 27.75
N GLU A 425 -1.33 -18.42 27.82
CA GLU A 425 -1.19 -19.26 26.63
C GLU A 425 -2.52 -19.47 25.94
N TYR A 426 -2.63 -19.06 24.68
CA TYR A 426 -3.84 -19.26 23.88
C TYR A 426 -3.54 -19.51 22.40
N LYS A 427 -4.53 -20.13 21.74
CA LYS A 427 -4.59 -20.28 20.28
C LYS A 427 -5.90 -19.71 19.77
N ARG A 428 -5.85 -19.15 18.56
CA ARG A 428 -7.00 -18.55 17.92
C ARG A 428 -6.91 -18.74 16.41
N ASP A 429 -7.97 -19.29 15.85
CA ASP A 429 -8.18 -19.47 14.43
C ASP A 429 -9.36 -18.59 14.00
N ALA A 430 -9.17 -17.80 12.96
CA ALA A 430 -10.19 -16.89 12.47
C ALA A 430 -10.32 -16.98 10.95
N VAL A 431 -11.55 -17.06 10.46
CA VAL A 431 -11.88 -17.05 9.03
C VAL A 431 -12.74 -15.83 8.76
N TYR A 432 -12.31 -14.97 7.84
CA TYR A 432 -12.96 -13.70 7.56
C TYR A 432 -13.27 -13.57 6.08
N LEU A 433 -14.55 -13.45 5.75
CA LEU A 433 -15.04 -13.03 4.45
C LEU A 433 -15.41 -11.56 4.53
N ASN A 434 -14.70 -10.71 3.79
CA ASN A 434 -15.00 -9.29 3.71
C ASN A 434 -15.25 -8.84 2.28
N TYR A 435 -16.17 -7.90 2.14
CA TYR A 435 -16.41 -7.15 0.93
C TYR A 435 -16.10 -5.68 1.21
N ILE A 436 -15.25 -5.09 0.39
CA ILE A 436 -14.82 -3.70 0.48
C ILE A 436 -15.22 -3.00 -0.81
N TRP A 437 -15.94 -1.89 -0.67
CA TRP A 437 -16.32 -0.99 -1.75
C TRP A 437 -15.63 0.36 -1.56
N ARG A 438 -14.88 0.80 -2.57
CA ARG A 438 -14.08 2.05 -2.55
C ARG A 438 -14.49 2.95 -3.68
N PHE A 439 -14.76 4.22 -3.38
CA PHE A 439 -15.03 5.20 -4.41
C PHE A 439 -14.50 6.58 -4.04
N ARG A 440 -14.19 7.33 -5.09
CA ARG A 440 -13.79 8.74 -5.01
C ARG A 440 -15.02 9.59 -5.31
N LEU A 441 -15.28 10.58 -4.46
CA LEU A 441 -16.29 11.61 -4.71
C LEU A 441 -15.79 12.67 -5.70
#